data_AF-A0A7W1PDN5-F1
#
_entry.id   AF-A0A7W1PDN5-F1
#
_cell.length_a   1.000
_cell.length_b   1.000
_cell.length_c   1.000
_cell.angle_alpha   90.00
_cell.angle_beta   90.00
_cell.angle_gamma   90.00
#
_symmetry.space_group_name_H-M   'P 1'
#
loop_
_entity.id
_entity.type
_entity.pdbx_description
1 polymer ?
#
loop_
_entity_poly.entity_id
_entity_poly.type
_entity_poly.pdbx_seq_one_letter_code
_entity_poly.pdbx_strand_id
1 'polypeptide(L)' 'DERRLIPGTGFTIEPGIYNEEFGVRTEINMFVGERDAEVTGPTQTELVLLA' A
#
# COMPACT_ATOMS: atom_id res chain seq x y z
N ASP A 1 13.80 9.20 2.48
CA ASP A 1 13.41 9.17 3.90
C ASP A 1 14.41 8.29 4.63
N GLU A 2 14.74 8.61 5.88
CA GLU A 2 15.68 7.87 6.73
C GLU A 2 15.01 7.28 7.98
N ARG A 3 13.69 7.46 8.14
CA ARG A 3 12.95 6.91 9.26
C ARG A 3 12.93 5.39 9.19
N ARG A 4 13.16 4.74 10.32
CA ARG A 4 13.12 3.28 10.46
C ARG A 4 11.69 2.82 10.70
N LEU A 5 11.30 1.72 10.04
CA LEU A 5 10.08 1.00 10.36
C LEU A 5 10.25 0.28 11.71
N ILE A 6 9.19 0.30 12.52
CA ILE A 6 9.19 -0.25 13.88
C ILE A 6 8.15 -1.38 13.96
N PRO A 7 8.49 -2.53 14.57
CA PRO A 7 7.52 -3.60 14.81
C PRO A 7 6.22 -3.11 15.47
N GLY A 8 5.09 -3.69 15.08
CA GLY A 8 3.75 -3.27 15.52
C GLY A 8 3.14 -2.13 14.70
N THR A 9 3.86 -1.58 13.71
CA THR A 9 3.33 -0.51 12.86
C THR A 9 2.55 -1.08 11.68
N GLY A 10 1.32 -0.56 11.48
CA GLY A 10 0.56 -0.74 10.25
C GLY A 10 0.63 0.49 9.35
N PHE A 11 0.79 0.29 8.04
CA PHE A 11 0.80 1.37 7.04
C PHE A 11 0.40 0.86 5.66
N THR A 12 0.17 1.76 4.72
CA THR A 12 -0.16 1.42 3.33
C THR A 12 1.02 1.69 2.40
N ILE A 13 1.17 0.87 1.36
CA ILE A 13 2.00 1.20 0.20
C ILE A 13 1.04 1.49 -0.95
N GLU A 14 1.03 2.75 -1.39
CA GLU A 14 -0.02 3.27 -2.28
C GLU A 14 0.48 4.06 -3.50
N PRO A 15 1.33 3.46 -4.37
CA PRO A 15 1.84 4.15 -5.55
C PRO A 15 0.72 4.52 -6.52
N GLY A 16 0.76 5.75 -7.02
CA GLY A 16 -0.20 6.28 -7.98
C GLY A 16 0.45 6.93 -9.19
N ILE A 17 -0.23 6.80 -10.33
CA ILE A 17 0.10 7.51 -11.58
C ILE A 17 -1.08 8.41 -11.90
N TYR A 18 -0.79 9.68 -12.15
CA TYR A 18 -1.80 10.71 -12.38
C TYR A 18 -1.46 11.51 -13.64
N ASN A 19 -2.48 11.78 -14.45
CA ASN A 19 -2.42 12.72 -15.57
C ASN A 19 -3.61 13.68 -15.48
N GLU A 20 -3.81 14.52 -16.50
CA GLU A 20 -4.89 15.53 -16.50
C GLU A 20 -6.30 14.92 -16.59
N GLU A 21 -6.43 13.74 -17.21
CA GLU A 21 -7.73 13.10 -17.49
C GLU A 21 -8.13 12.09 -16.42
N PHE A 22 -7.16 11.34 -15.88
CA PHE A 22 -7.42 10.31 -14.88
C PHE A 22 -6.19 10.00 -14.00
N GLY A 23 -6.46 9.27 -12.92
CA GLY A 23 -5.44 8.69 -12.05
C GLY A 23 -5.73 7.24 -11.74
N VAL A 24 -4.67 6.48 -11.47
CA VAL A 24 -4.74 5.11 -10.98
C VAL A 24 -3.83 5.01 -9.77
N ARG A 25 -4.32 4.38 -8.70
CA ARG A 25 -3.55 4.06 -7.51
C ARG A 25 -3.78 2.60 -7.16
N THR A 26 -2.70 1.89 -6.83
CA THR A 26 -2.80 0.60 -6.16
C THR A 26 -2.53 0.81 -4.68
N GLU A 27 -3.14 0.01 -3.82
CA GLU A 27 -2.95 0.11 -2.38
C GLU A 27 -2.88 -1.29 -1.77
N ILE A 28 -1.88 -1.51 -0.93
CA ILE A 28 -1.76 -2.71 -0.09
C ILE A 28 -1.52 -2.29 1.36
N ASN A 29 -2.10 -3.04 2.29
CA ASN A 29 -1.85 -2.85 3.72
C ASN A 29 -0.65 -3.68 4.16
N MET A 30 0.25 -3.06 4.91
CA MET A 30 1.45 -3.70 5.45
C MET A 30 1.39 -3.72 6.97
N PHE A 31 1.93 -4.77 7.57
CA PHE A 31 2.22 -4.83 9.00
C PHE A 31 3.68 -5.21 9.23
N VAL A 32 4.37 -4.48 10.11
CA VAL A 32 5.77 -4.77 10.49
C VAL A 32 5.77 -5.69 11.70
N GLY A 33 6.20 -6.93 11.52
CA GLY A 33 6.52 -7.86 12.59
C GLY A 33 7.92 -7.64 13.17
N GLU A 34 8.32 -8.51 14.10
CA GLU A 34 9.64 -8.45 14.74
C GLU A 34 10.81 -8.76 13.77
N ARG A 35 10.54 -9.44 12.64
CA ARG A 35 11.57 -9.94 11.72
C ARG A 35 11.32 -9.55 10.26
N ASP A 36 10.06 -9.42 9.89
CA ASP A 36 9.59 -9.20 8.54
C ASP A 36 8.49 -8.13 8.53
N ALA A 37 8.18 -7.65 7.33
CA ALA A 37 6.98 -6.88 7.08
C ALA A 37 6.16 -7.62 6.04
N GLU A 38 4.88 -7.82 6.32
CA GLU A 38 4.01 -8.67 5.53
C GLU A 38 2.83 -7.88 4.96
N VAL A 39 2.38 -8.29 3.78
CA VAL A 39 1.11 -7.80 3.21
C VAL A 39 -0.03 -8.38 4.03
N THR A 40 -1.01 -7.55 4.37
CA THR A 40 -2.18 -7.91 5.16
C THR A 40 -3.46 -7.60 4.41
N GLY A 41 -4.50 -8.38 4.69
CA GLY A 41 -5.80 -8.27 4.04
C GLY A 41 -5.84 -8.81 2.60
N PRO A 42 -6.98 -8.66 1.90
CA PRO A 42 -7.13 -9.10 0.52
C PRO A 42 -6.22 -8.31 -0.42
N THR A 43 -5.46 -9.00 -1.27
CA THR A 43 -4.67 -8.36 -2.31
C THR A 43 -5.54 -8.12 -3.55
N GLN A 44 -5.58 -6.87 -4.01
CA GLN A 44 -6.28 -6.51 -5.25
C GLN A 44 -5.53 -7.10 -6.47
N THR A 45 -6.22 -7.89 -7.29
CA THR A 45 -5.65 -8.54 -8.49
C THR A 45 -6.11 -7.91 -9.80
N GLU A 46 -7.08 -7.01 -9.75
CA GLU A 46 -7.70 -6.38 -10.92
C GLU A 46 -7.99 -4.90 -10.66
N LEU A 47 -8.19 -4.11 -11.72
CA LEU A 47 -8.55 -2.71 -11.57
C LEU A 47 -10.02 -2.59 -11.17
N VAL A 48 -10.28 -1.84 -10.09
CA VAL A 48 -11.64 -1.48 -9.67
C VAL A 48 -11.87 -0.02 -10.04
N LEU A 49 -12.90 0.23 -10.85
CA LEU A 49 -13.33 1.58 -11.18
C LEU A 49 -14.15 2.13 -10.00
N LEU A 50 -13.74 3.27 -9.48
CA LEU A 50 -14.50 4.01 -8.47
C LEU A 50 -15.64 4.77 -9.18
N ALA A 51 -16.86 4.67 -8.63
CA ALA A 51 -18.04 5.34 -9.16
C ALA A 51 -18.10 6.83 -8.76
#